data_AF-A0A8J6QP86-F1
#
_entry.id   AF-A0A8J6QP86-F1
#
_cell.length_a   1.000
_cell.length_b   1.000
_cell.length_c   1.000
_cell.angle_alpha   90.00
_cell.angle_beta   90.00
_cell.angle_gamma   90.00
#
_symmetry.space_group_name_H-M   'P 1'
#
loop_
_entity.id
_entity.type
_entity.pdbx_description
1 polymer ?
#
loop_
_entity_poly.entity_id
_entity_poly.type
_entity_poly.pdbx_seq_one_letter_code
_entity_poly.pdbx_strand_id
1 'polypeptide(L)'
;MQPLTHYWFPPMYPFDLTLDPPTGKELDSVMSELKQHRRKLMFRSCLSDGIHILLLLLLYFGHFLSGPAILVLIALSLVIAIILATSTRESLLFSDLIAIAVTIITTAAASTLLLAISMNQPWGASMIAGLLAATIVTSGTILGRELKKIMFAIEQLTSIPDDDPVVEEVNFFCQRYPDLRHYREQASRNLRPRLTYGELFAMRDWHQQQMNGER
;
A
#
# COMPACT_ATOMS: atom_id res chain seq x y z
N MET A 1 -1.25 25.58 14.75
CA MET A 1 -0.42 24.39 14.52
C MET A 1 -0.56 24.01 13.06
N GLN A 2 0.46 24.31 12.26
CA GLN A 2 0.48 23.97 10.83
C GLN A 2 0.82 22.48 10.66
N PRO A 3 0.13 21.74 9.79
CA PRO A 3 0.53 20.38 9.45
C PRO A 3 1.85 20.44 8.66
N LEU A 4 2.84 19.69 9.10
CA LEU A 4 4.12 19.49 8.41
C LEU A 4 3.86 18.68 7.13
N THR A 5 3.46 19.35 6.04
CA THR A 5 3.41 18.79 4.70
C THR A 5 4.71 19.15 3.96
N HIS A 6 5.77 18.38 4.21
CA HIS A 6 6.95 18.35 3.35
C HIS A 6 7.17 16.90 2.87
N TYR A 7 6.78 16.67 1.61
CA TYR A 7 7.22 15.67 0.62
C TYR A 7 7.43 14.21 1.07
N TRP A 8 6.74 13.26 0.41
CA TRP A 8 7.29 11.98 -0.12
C TRP A 8 6.19 11.00 -0.62
N PHE A 9 5.01 11.47 -1.02
CA PHE A 9 3.99 10.59 -1.64
C PHE A 9 3.58 11.16 -2.99
N PRO A 10 3.60 10.40 -4.10
CA PRO A 10 2.78 10.78 -5.24
C PRO A 10 1.32 10.72 -4.76
N PRO A 11 0.58 11.84 -4.78
CA PRO A 11 -0.84 11.79 -4.49
C PRO A 11 -1.49 10.82 -5.48
N MET A 12 -2.41 9.99 -4.99
CA MET A 12 -3.38 9.28 -5.83
C MET A 12 -3.90 10.28 -6.86
N TYR A 13 -3.82 9.98 -8.17
CA TYR A 13 -4.22 10.94 -9.19
C TYR A 13 -5.70 11.27 -8.97
N PRO A 14 -6.05 12.47 -8.48
CA PRO A 14 -7.43 12.77 -8.15
C PRO A 14 -8.14 12.98 -9.47
N PHE A 15 -8.95 12.01 -9.87
CA PHE A 15 -9.84 12.18 -11.01
C PHE A 15 -10.94 13.15 -10.59
N ASP A 16 -10.74 14.43 -10.91
CA ASP A 16 -11.74 15.47 -10.71
C ASP A 16 -12.62 15.55 -11.96
N LEU A 17 -13.90 15.19 -11.79
CA LEU A 17 -14.88 15.20 -12.88
C LEU A 17 -15.36 16.62 -13.24
N THR A 18 -14.96 17.63 -12.46
CA THR A 18 -15.26 19.04 -12.72
C THR A 18 -14.21 19.73 -13.60
N LEU A 19 -13.05 19.08 -13.79
CA LEU A 19 -11.98 19.52 -14.68
C LEU A 19 -12.02 18.77 -16.01
N ASP A 20 -11.28 19.27 -17.00
CA ASP A 20 -11.12 18.58 -18.27
C ASP A 20 -10.47 17.18 -18.06
N PRO A 21 -10.89 16.15 -18.79
CA PRO A 21 -10.35 14.81 -18.66
C PRO A 21 -8.88 14.78 -19.08
N PRO A 22 -8.00 14.10 -18.30
CA PRO A 22 -6.58 14.05 -18.61
C PRO A 22 -6.33 13.43 -19.98
N THR A 23 -5.31 13.90 -20.67
CA THR A 23 -4.91 13.34 -21.96
C THR A 23 -4.22 11.97 -21.80
N GLY A 24 -4.16 11.19 -22.87
CA GLY A 24 -3.46 9.89 -22.84
C GLY A 24 -1.98 10.03 -22.44
N LYS A 25 -1.33 11.09 -22.93
CA LYS A 25 0.07 11.39 -22.60
C LYS A 25 0.29 11.71 -21.12
N GLU A 26 -0.65 12.42 -20.49
CA GLU A 26 -0.59 12.73 -19.06
C GLU A 26 -0.72 11.46 -18.23
N LEU A 27 -1.70 10.60 -18.55
CA LEU A 27 -1.85 9.31 -17.87
C LEU A 27 -0.62 8.41 -18.05
N ASP A 28 -0.07 8.32 -19.26
CA ASP A 28 1.13 7.54 -19.54
C ASP A 28 2.34 8.06 -18.75
N SER A 29 2.47 9.39 -18.62
CA SER A 29 3.51 10.02 -17.81
C SER A 29 3.36 9.63 -16.34
N VAL A 30 2.18 9.80 -15.75
CA VAL A 30 1.91 9.43 -14.35
C VAL A 30 2.12 7.93 -14.13
N MET A 31 1.66 7.09 -15.06
CA MET A 31 1.86 5.64 -15.04
C MET A 31 3.36 5.28 -15.04
N SER A 32 4.16 5.95 -15.86
CA SER A 32 5.61 5.76 -15.92
C SER A 32 6.29 6.13 -14.59
N GLU A 33 5.92 7.28 -14.02
CA GLU A 33 6.41 7.73 -12.71
C GLU A 33 6.06 6.75 -11.59
N LEU A 34 4.82 6.27 -11.53
CA LEU A 34 4.39 5.27 -10.56
C LEU A 34 5.11 3.93 -10.74
N LYS A 35 5.33 3.47 -11.97
CA LYS A 35 6.13 2.26 -12.26
C LYS A 35 7.58 2.42 -11.82
N GLN A 36 8.17 3.59 -12.01
CA GLN A 36 9.51 3.91 -11.50
C GLN A 36 9.55 3.91 -9.97
N HIS A 37 8.54 4.49 -9.33
CA HIS A 37 8.43 4.51 -7.87
C HIS A 37 8.27 3.10 -7.30
N ARG A 38 7.42 2.25 -7.92
CA ARG A 38 7.29 0.82 -7.60
C ARG A 38 8.64 0.11 -7.67
N ARG A 39 9.41 0.31 -8.74
CA ARG A 39 10.74 -0.30 -8.88
C ARG A 39 11.69 0.14 -7.77
N LYS A 40 11.67 1.42 -7.40
CA LYS A 40 12.48 1.95 -6.28
C LYS A 40 12.10 1.33 -4.94
N LEU A 41 10.80 1.15 -4.67
CA LEU A 41 10.33 0.46 -3.46
C LEU A 41 10.72 -1.02 -3.45
N MET A 42 10.54 -1.74 -4.56
CA MET A 42 10.96 -3.14 -4.66
C MET A 42 12.46 -3.31 -4.40
N PHE A 43 13.30 -2.40 -4.93
CA PHE A 43 14.73 -2.42 -4.66
C PHE A 43 15.02 -2.19 -3.16
N ARG A 44 14.35 -1.23 -2.52
CA ARG A 44 14.49 -0.99 -1.07
C ARG A 44 14.04 -2.19 -0.24
N SER A 45 12.96 -2.87 -0.63
CA SER A 45 12.50 -4.11 0.01
C SER A 45 13.55 -5.19 -0.09
N CYS A 46 14.05 -5.47 -1.30
CA CYS A 46 15.09 -6.47 -1.51
C CYS A 46 16.37 -6.18 -0.70
N LEU A 47 16.79 -4.91 -0.64
CA LEU A 47 17.92 -4.51 0.18
C LEU A 47 17.66 -4.71 1.68
N SER A 48 16.46 -4.35 2.15
CA SER A 48 16.07 -4.57 3.55
C SER A 48 16.03 -6.06 3.89
N ASP A 49 15.43 -6.88 3.04
CA ASP A 49 15.36 -8.34 3.21
C ASP A 49 16.76 -8.95 3.22
N GLY A 50 17.65 -8.50 2.32
CA GLY A 50 19.05 -8.92 2.29
C GLY A 50 19.80 -8.63 3.60
N ILE A 51 19.60 -7.45 4.19
CA ILE A 51 20.20 -7.09 5.50
C ILE A 51 19.63 -7.98 6.62
N HIS A 52 18.32 -8.19 6.67
CA HIS A 52 17.71 -9.04 7.70
C HIS A 52 18.15 -10.49 7.56
N ILE A 53 18.18 -11.04 6.35
CA ILE A 53 18.68 -12.39 6.08
C ILE A 53 20.15 -12.51 6.52
N LEU A 54 21.00 -11.53 6.20
CA LEU A 54 22.40 -11.55 6.64
C LEU A 54 22.52 -11.58 8.17
N LEU A 55 21.75 -10.76 8.88
CA LEU A 55 21.74 -10.74 10.35
C LEU A 55 21.23 -12.06 10.94
N LEU A 56 20.21 -12.67 10.34
CA LEU A 56 19.71 -13.98 10.75
C LEU A 56 20.71 -15.09 10.48
N LEU A 57 21.44 -15.04 9.36
CA LEU A 57 22.52 -15.97 9.05
C LEU A 57 23.68 -15.85 10.05
N LEU A 58 24.02 -14.63 10.49
CA LEU A 58 25.01 -14.44 11.55
C LEU A 58 24.58 -15.07 12.88
N LEU A 59 23.31 -14.93 13.25
CA LEU A 59 22.76 -15.60 14.44
C LEU A 59 22.74 -17.13 14.30
N TYR A 60 22.47 -17.64 13.09
CA TYR A 60 22.49 -19.07 12.78
C TYR A 60 23.89 -19.67 12.87
N PHE A 61 24.82 -19.16 12.05
CA PHE A 61 26.19 -19.69 11.97
C PHE A 61 27.03 -19.38 13.21
N GLY A 62 26.68 -18.33 13.95
CA GLY A 62 27.23 -18.07 15.28
C GLY A 62 26.71 -19.02 16.36
N HIS A 63 25.84 -19.99 16.01
CA HIS A 63 25.18 -20.91 16.93
C HIS A 63 24.39 -20.22 18.06
N PHE A 64 23.95 -18.98 17.83
CA PHE A 64 23.14 -18.22 18.77
C PHE A 64 21.66 -18.58 18.67
N LEU A 65 21.18 -18.90 17.47
CA LEU A 65 19.82 -19.36 17.21
C LEU A 65 19.81 -20.66 16.41
N SER A 66 18.88 -21.54 16.76
CA SER A 66 18.58 -22.73 15.97
C SER A 66 17.83 -22.39 14.66
N GLY A 67 17.96 -23.26 13.65
CA GLY A 67 17.22 -23.12 12.38
C GLY A 67 15.70 -22.99 12.57
N PRO A 68 15.05 -23.84 13.39
CA PRO A 68 13.62 -23.69 13.69
C PRO A 68 13.26 -22.35 14.32
N ALA A 69 14.09 -21.81 15.22
CA ALA A 69 13.87 -20.51 15.85
C ALA A 69 13.85 -19.38 14.81
N ILE A 70 14.74 -19.41 13.83
CA ILE A 70 14.79 -18.43 12.74
C ILE A 70 13.54 -18.51 11.86
N LEU A 71 13.08 -19.72 11.51
CA LEU A 71 11.88 -19.89 10.71
C LEU A 71 10.63 -19.34 11.41
N VAL A 72 10.48 -19.63 12.71
CA VAL A 72 9.36 -19.10 13.52
C VAL A 72 9.42 -17.58 13.58
N LEU A 73 10.60 -17.00 13.79
CA LEU A 73 10.79 -15.55 13.84
C LEU A 73 10.38 -14.89 12.51
N ILE A 74 10.88 -15.40 11.38
CA ILE A 74 10.56 -14.88 10.04
C ILE A 74 9.06 -14.99 9.78
N ALA A 75 8.45 -16.16 10.02
CA ALA A 75 7.04 -16.39 9.75
C ALA A 75 6.14 -15.45 10.58
N LEU A 76 6.41 -15.34 11.88
CA LEU A 76 5.64 -14.48 12.77
C LEU A 76 5.76 -13.01 12.37
N SER A 77 6.98 -12.51 12.16
CA SER A 77 7.22 -11.13 11.76
C SER A 77 6.60 -10.80 10.39
N LEU A 78 6.69 -11.71 9.43
CA LEU A 78 6.09 -11.52 8.11
C LEU A 78 4.57 -11.42 8.18
N VAL A 79 3.92 -12.35 8.90
CA VAL A 79 2.45 -12.35 9.06
C VAL A 79 1.99 -11.05 9.71
N ILE A 80 2.65 -10.60 10.77
CA ILE A 80 2.30 -9.35 11.46
C ILE A 80 2.53 -8.14 10.56
N ALA A 81 3.64 -8.10 9.80
CA ALA A 81 3.92 -7.04 8.85
C ALA A 81 2.82 -6.93 7.78
N ILE A 82 2.38 -8.06 7.23
CA ILE A 82 1.29 -8.11 6.23
C ILE A 82 -0.02 -7.61 6.84
N ILE A 83 -0.38 -8.09 8.03
CA ILE A 83 -1.61 -7.65 8.72
C ILE A 83 -1.57 -6.14 8.97
N LEU A 84 -0.46 -5.59 9.48
CA LEU A 84 -0.33 -4.15 9.70
C LEU A 84 -0.35 -3.37 8.39
N ALA A 85 0.28 -3.88 7.32
CA ALA A 85 0.30 -3.21 6.03
C ALA A 85 -1.08 -3.16 5.36
N THR A 86 -1.92 -4.15 5.62
CA THR A 86 -3.22 -4.31 4.96
C THR A 86 -4.37 -3.71 5.76
N SER A 87 -4.35 -3.84 7.08
CA SER A 87 -5.44 -3.42 7.99
C SER A 87 -5.46 -1.94 8.30
N THR A 88 -4.37 -1.23 8.06
CA THR A 88 -4.26 0.20 8.38
C THR A 88 -4.78 1.07 7.24
N ARG A 89 -5.41 2.18 7.61
CA ARG A 89 -5.96 3.18 6.68
C ARG A 89 -4.86 3.81 5.82
N GLU A 90 -5.21 4.28 4.63
CA GLU A 90 -4.26 4.92 3.71
C GLU A 90 -3.62 6.17 4.34
N SER A 91 -4.45 7.03 4.94
CA SER A 91 -4.03 8.13 5.79
C SER A 91 -3.97 7.66 7.24
N LEU A 92 -2.77 7.74 7.81
CA LEU A 92 -2.54 7.36 9.19
C LEU A 92 -3.07 8.43 10.14
N LEU A 93 -4.02 8.05 10.98
CA LEU A 93 -4.36 8.85 12.14
C LEU A 93 -3.30 8.62 13.23
N PHE A 94 -3.21 9.56 14.18
CA PHE A 94 -2.31 9.41 15.32
C PHE A 94 -2.62 8.14 16.14
N SER A 95 -3.89 7.76 16.23
CA SER A 95 -4.32 6.48 16.84
C SER A 95 -3.72 5.26 16.15
N ASP A 96 -3.66 5.29 14.82
CA ASP A 96 -3.13 4.19 14.02
C ASP A 96 -1.61 4.07 14.19
N LEU A 97 -0.91 5.20 14.30
CA LEU A 97 0.52 5.24 14.60
C LEU A 97 0.83 4.62 15.97
N ILE A 98 0.04 4.93 16.99
CA ILE A 98 0.17 4.32 18.32
C ILE A 98 -0.09 2.81 18.24
N ALA A 99 -1.15 2.39 17.56
CA ALA A 99 -1.49 0.97 17.42
C ALA A 99 -0.37 0.18 16.72
N ILE A 100 0.22 0.75 15.65
CA ILE A 100 1.37 0.17 14.96
C ILE A 100 2.58 0.07 15.90
N ALA A 101 2.91 1.15 16.61
CA ALA A 101 4.05 1.18 17.53
C ALA A 101 3.91 0.15 18.67
N VAL A 102 2.72 0.08 19.28
CA VAL A 102 2.41 -0.94 20.30
C VAL A 102 2.55 -2.33 19.72
N THR A 103 2.02 -2.59 18.53
CA THR A 103 2.11 -3.91 17.88
C THR A 103 3.57 -4.30 17.61
N ILE A 104 4.42 -3.37 17.17
CA ILE A 104 5.86 -3.61 16.96
C ILE A 104 6.54 -3.98 18.29
N ILE A 105 6.30 -3.22 19.35
CA ILE A 105 6.87 -3.48 20.68
C ILE A 105 6.39 -4.83 21.22
N THR A 106 5.10 -5.11 21.13
CA THR A 106 4.51 -6.40 21.52
C THR A 106 5.12 -7.55 20.72
N THR A 107 5.35 -7.38 19.42
CA THR A 107 5.97 -8.41 18.58
C THR A 107 7.41 -8.68 19.00
N ALA A 108 8.18 -7.63 19.31
CA ALA A 108 9.55 -7.77 19.80
C ALA A 108 9.60 -8.54 21.14
N ALA A 109 8.74 -8.15 22.08
CA ALA A 109 8.64 -8.79 23.39
C ALA A 109 8.16 -10.24 23.27
N ALA A 110 7.10 -10.49 22.51
CA ALA A 110 6.56 -11.83 22.28
C ALA A 110 7.57 -12.75 21.61
N SER A 111 8.28 -12.27 20.58
CA SER A 111 9.33 -13.04 19.91
C SER A 111 10.47 -13.37 20.87
N THR A 112 10.90 -12.40 21.69
CA THR A 112 11.94 -12.62 22.71
C THR A 112 11.54 -13.71 23.70
N LEU A 113 10.33 -13.59 24.27
CA LEU A 113 9.83 -14.54 25.27
C LEU A 113 9.62 -15.93 24.67
N LEU A 114 9.07 -16.01 23.46
CA LEU A 114 8.84 -17.27 22.77
C LEU A 114 10.17 -18.00 22.50
N LEU A 115 11.20 -17.28 22.06
CA LEU A 115 12.51 -17.88 21.80
C LEU A 115 13.20 -18.29 23.09
N ALA A 116 13.22 -17.43 24.11
CA ALA A 116 13.92 -17.68 25.36
C ALA A 116 13.26 -18.80 26.19
N ILE A 117 11.93 -18.79 26.30
CA ILE A 117 11.18 -19.67 27.19
C ILE A 117 10.72 -20.93 26.44
N SER A 118 10.01 -20.77 25.32
CA SER A 118 9.39 -21.91 24.63
C SER A 118 10.40 -22.71 23.80
N MET A 119 11.43 -22.05 23.27
CA MET A 119 12.44 -22.68 22.41
C MET A 119 13.81 -22.82 23.08
N ASN A 120 13.92 -22.48 24.38
CA ASN A 120 15.15 -22.56 25.19
C ASN A 120 16.38 -21.94 24.51
N GLN A 121 16.21 -20.85 23.77
CA GLN A 121 17.32 -20.13 23.15
C GLN A 121 18.01 -19.22 24.18
N PRO A 122 19.31 -18.91 24.02
CA PRO A 122 20.00 -17.99 24.92
C PRO A 122 19.28 -16.63 25.02
N TRP A 123 19.17 -16.08 26.23
CA TRP A 123 18.45 -14.81 26.46
C TRP A 123 18.99 -13.64 25.62
N GLY A 124 20.32 -13.49 25.55
CA GLY A 124 20.94 -12.44 24.73
C GLY A 124 20.62 -12.58 23.24
N ALA A 125 20.67 -13.80 22.71
CA ALA A 125 20.31 -14.08 21.32
C ALA A 125 18.81 -13.81 21.06
N SER A 126 17.95 -14.18 22.02
CA SER A 126 16.50 -13.97 21.94
C SER A 126 16.12 -12.49 21.94
N MET A 127 16.83 -11.65 22.71
CA MET A 127 16.63 -10.20 22.70
C MET A 127 17.00 -9.59 21.34
N ILE A 128 18.16 -9.97 20.78
CA ILE A 128 18.58 -9.52 19.45
C ILE A 128 17.57 -9.97 18.39
N ALA A 129 17.10 -11.22 18.48
CA ALA A 129 16.07 -11.76 17.60
C ALA A 129 14.75 -10.99 17.71
N GLY A 130 14.33 -10.62 18.93
CA GLY A 130 13.15 -9.79 19.16
C GLY A 130 13.27 -8.40 18.52
N LEU A 131 14.44 -7.77 18.61
CA LEU A 131 14.72 -6.50 17.93
C LEU A 131 14.68 -6.67 16.41
N LEU A 132 15.26 -7.74 15.87
CA LEU A 132 15.18 -8.06 14.43
C LEU A 132 13.73 -8.30 13.99
N ALA A 133 12.93 -8.99 14.79
CA ALA A 133 11.50 -9.13 14.52
C ALA A 133 10.80 -7.77 14.44
N ALA A 134 11.11 -6.86 15.36
CA ALA A 134 10.58 -5.51 15.35
C ALA A 134 10.96 -4.76 14.07
N THR A 135 12.22 -4.86 13.62
CA THR A 135 12.70 -4.18 12.40
C THR A 135 12.09 -4.78 11.15
N ILE A 136 11.92 -6.11 11.07
CA ILE A 136 11.23 -6.79 9.96
C ILE A 136 9.77 -6.33 9.89
N VAL A 137 9.07 -6.31 11.03
CA VAL A 137 7.68 -5.84 11.07
C VAL A 137 7.59 -4.39 10.64
N THR A 138 8.50 -3.54 11.12
CA THR A 138 8.51 -2.11 10.81
C THR A 138 8.78 -1.86 9.32
N SER A 139 9.86 -2.43 8.77
CA SER A 139 10.22 -2.24 7.37
C SER A 139 9.17 -2.85 6.43
N GLY A 140 8.70 -4.06 6.74
CA GLY A 140 7.65 -4.75 5.98
C GLY A 140 6.33 -3.98 6.00
N THR A 141 5.93 -3.43 7.14
CA THR A 141 4.72 -2.60 7.26
C THR A 141 4.85 -1.33 6.42
N ILE A 142 5.94 -0.58 6.57
CA ILE A 142 6.12 0.70 5.86
C ILE A 142 6.17 0.45 4.34
N LEU A 143 7.03 -0.47 3.89
CA LEU A 143 7.19 -0.76 2.47
C LEU A 143 5.93 -1.38 1.86
N GLY A 144 5.26 -2.29 2.58
CA GLY A 144 4.03 -2.94 2.13
C GLY A 144 2.89 -1.95 1.93
N ARG A 145 2.75 -0.97 2.84
CA ARG A 145 1.74 0.08 2.70
C ARG A 145 1.99 0.97 1.50
N GLU A 146 3.24 1.39 1.31
CA GLU A 146 3.60 2.24 0.18
C GLU A 146 3.46 1.50 -1.15
N LEU A 147 3.83 0.22 -1.20
CA LEU A 147 3.61 -0.62 -2.37
C LEU A 147 2.13 -0.80 -2.67
N LYS A 148 1.29 -1.05 -1.65
CA LYS A 148 -0.17 -1.15 -1.78
C LYS A 148 -0.75 0.11 -2.43
N LYS A 149 -0.37 1.30 -1.94
CA LYS A 149 -0.82 2.58 -2.49
C LYS A 149 -0.44 2.74 -3.96
N ILE A 150 0.83 2.46 -4.32
CA ILE A 150 1.27 2.57 -5.71
C ILE A 150 0.56 1.57 -6.61
N MET A 151 0.38 0.33 -6.16
CA MET A 151 -0.31 -0.69 -6.94
C MET A 151 -1.76 -0.29 -7.21
N PHE A 152 -2.46 0.22 -6.19
CA PHE A 152 -3.81 0.73 -6.34
C PHE A 152 -3.88 1.93 -7.28
N ALA A 153 -2.94 2.88 -7.17
CA ALA A 153 -2.87 4.01 -8.10
C ALA A 153 -2.60 3.56 -9.56
N ILE A 154 -1.73 2.58 -9.77
CA ILE A 154 -1.49 1.99 -11.11
C ILE A 154 -2.76 1.34 -11.66
N GLU A 155 -3.49 0.60 -10.82
CA GLU A 155 -4.76 -0.04 -11.19
C GLU A 155 -5.79 1.01 -11.60
N GLN A 156 -5.93 2.10 -10.84
CA GLN A 156 -6.82 3.21 -11.15
C GLN A 156 -6.49 3.92 -12.49
N LEU A 157 -5.24 3.93 -12.92
CA LEU A 157 -4.85 4.51 -14.22
C LEU A 157 -5.07 3.55 -15.40
N THR A 158 -5.45 2.30 -15.14
CA THR A 158 -5.67 1.30 -16.19
C THR A 158 -7.01 1.57 -16.87
N SER A 159 -7.01 1.59 -18.21
CA SER A 159 -8.23 1.74 -19.01
C SER A 159 -9.14 0.52 -18.84
N ILE A 160 -10.44 0.77 -18.73
CA ILE A 160 -11.46 -0.27 -18.65
C ILE A 160 -11.54 -1.01 -20.00
N PRO A 161 -11.39 -2.35 -20.04
CA PRO A 161 -11.59 -3.14 -21.26
C PRO A 161 -13.04 -3.06 -21.77
N ASP A 162 -13.26 -3.25 -23.08
CA ASP A 162 -14.62 -3.16 -23.66
C ASP A 162 -15.55 -4.30 -23.20
N ASP A 163 -14.98 -5.45 -22.82
CA ASP A 163 -15.66 -6.65 -22.35
C ASP A 163 -15.85 -6.67 -20.83
N ASP A 164 -15.42 -5.63 -20.12
CA ASP A 164 -15.56 -5.57 -18.67
C ASP A 164 -17.01 -5.25 -18.27
N PRO A 165 -17.62 -6.02 -17.33
CA PRO A 165 -18.99 -5.75 -16.88
C PRO A 165 -19.18 -4.34 -16.30
N VAL A 166 -18.11 -3.68 -15.82
CA VAL A 166 -18.21 -2.31 -15.31
C VAL A 166 -18.46 -1.25 -16.40
N VAL A 167 -18.33 -1.60 -17.69
CA VAL A 167 -18.69 -0.70 -18.80
C VAL A 167 -20.19 -0.38 -18.78
N GLU A 168 -21.03 -1.33 -18.39
CA GLU A 168 -22.48 -1.11 -18.23
C GLU A 168 -22.77 -0.05 -17.17
N GLU A 169 -21.99 -0.06 -16.09
CA GLU A 169 -22.10 0.92 -15.01
C GLU A 169 -21.67 2.32 -15.46
N VAL A 170 -20.56 2.44 -16.19
CA VAL A 170 -20.14 3.70 -16.81
C VAL A 170 -21.25 4.23 -17.73
N ASN A 171 -21.84 3.36 -18.56
CA ASN A 171 -22.93 3.73 -19.45
C ASN A 171 -24.16 4.21 -18.66
N PHE A 172 -24.51 3.53 -17.57
CA PHE A 172 -25.60 3.93 -16.68
C PHE A 172 -25.37 5.33 -16.09
N PHE A 173 -24.16 5.61 -15.57
CA PHE A 173 -23.83 6.93 -15.04
C PHE A 173 -23.91 8.02 -16.11
N CYS A 174 -23.35 7.79 -17.30
CA CYS A 174 -23.44 8.74 -18.42
C CYS A 174 -24.88 8.95 -18.93
N GLN A 175 -25.77 7.95 -18.84
CA GLN A 175 -27.18 8.11 -19.21
C GLN A 175 -27.95 8.93 -18.18
N ARG A 176 -27.66 8.72 -16.89
CA ARG A 176 -28.33 9.39 -15.77
C ARG A 176 -27.87 10.84 -15.60
N TYR A 177 -26.60 11.13 -15.86
CA TYR A 177 -25.98 12.43 -15.58
C TYR A 177 -25.38 13.04 -16.86
N PRO A 178 -25.97 14.13 -17.40
CA PRO A 178 -25.48 14.80 -18.60
C PRO A 178 -24.03 15.29 -18.49
N ASP A 179 -23.61 15.75 -17.30
CA ASP A 179 -22.25 16.25 -17.07
C ASP A 179 -21.20 15.12 -17.24
N LEU A 180 -21.50 13.92 -16.76
CA LEU A 180 -20.63 12.75 -16.91
C LEU A 180 -20.55 12.26 -18.36
N ARG A 181 -21.65 12.41 -19.11
CA ARG A 181 -21.63 12.16 -20.55
C ARG A 181 -20.74 13.17 -21.28
N HIS A 182 -20.85 14.44 -20.94
CA HIS A 182 -20.02 15.48 -21.52
C HIS A 182 -18.53 15.24 -21.23
N TYR A 183 -18.20 14.89 -19.99
CA TYR A 183 -16.84 14.49 -19.60
C TYR A 183 -16.31 13.33 -20.46
N ARG A 184 -17.10 12.28 -20.66
CA ARG A 184 -16.72 11.14 -21.51
C ARG A 184 -16.52 11.54 -22.98
N GLU A 185 -17.38 12.39 -23.51
CA GLU A 185 -17.24 12.91 -24.89
C GLU A 185 -15.96 13.73 -25.05
N GLN A 186 -15.61 14.56 -24.05
CA GLN A 186 -14.34 15.28 -24.02
C GLN A 186 -13.14 14.32 -23.91
N ALA A 187 -13.22 13.27 -23.09
CA ALA A 187 -12.16 12.27 -22.97
C ALA A 187 -11.90 11.57 -24.31
N SER A 188 -12.98 11.24 -25.03
CA SER A 188 -12.88 10.67 -26.39
C SER A 188 -12.20 11.63 -27.38
N ARG A 189 -12.41 12.95 -27.26
CA ARG A 189 -11.71 13.96 -28.08
C ARG A 189 -10.23 14.06 -27.73
N ASN A 190 -9.85 13.80 -26.48
CA ASN A 190 -8.46 13.74 -26.00
C ASN A 190 -7.75 12.41 -26.35
N LEU A 191 -8.20 11.74 -27.42
CA LEU A 191 -7.70 10.44 -27.89
C LEU A 191 -7.82 9.32 -26.84
N ARG A 192 -8.76 9.46 -25.90
CA ARG A 192 -9.03 8.48 -24.85
C ARG A 192 -10.48 8.00 -24.94
N PRO A 193 -10.78 7.09 -25.87
CA PRO A 193 -12.14 6.56 -26.03
C PRO A 193 -12.61 5.76 -24.81
N ARG A 194 -11.66 5.30 -23.97
CA ARG A 194 -11.92 4.49 -22.78
C ARG A 194 -11.54 5.26 -21.52
N LEU A 195 -12.46 5.23 -20.56
CA LEU A 195 -12.21 5.74 -19.21
C LEU A 195 -11.36 4.73 -18.42
N THR A 196 -10.72 5.20 -17.36
CA THR A 196 -9.96 4.36 -16.42
C THR A 196 -10.83 3.91 -15.25
N TYR A 197 -10.36 2.91 -14.51
CA TYR A 197 -11.01 2.50 -13.26
C TYR A 197 -11.08 3.63 -12.23
N GLY A 198 -10.08 4.52 -12.21
CA GLY A 198 -10.09 5.69 -11.33
C GLY A 198 -11.17 6.71 -11.69
N GLU A 199 -11.46 6.90 -12.98
CA GLU A 199 -12.57 7.76 -13.44
C GLU A 199 -13.93 7.15 -13.06
N LEU A 200 -14.09 5.83 -13.20
CA LEU A 200 -15.30 5.14 -12.70
C LEU A 200 -15.45 5.27 -11.17
N PHE A 201 -14.36 5.15 -10.42
CA PHE A 201 -14.39 5.35 -8.97
C PHE A 201 -14.83 6.77 -8.61
N ALA A 202 -14.29 7.78 -9.29
CA ALA A 202 -14.72 9.16 -9.11
C ALA A 202 -16.20 9.37 -9.47
N MET A 203 -16.70 8.70 -10.52
CA MET A 203 -18.12 8.77 -10.90
C MET A 203 -19.04 8.19 -9.81
N ARG A 204 -18.64 7.08 -9.18
CA ARG A 204 -19.37 6.48 -8.05
C ARG A 204 -19.41 7.43 -6.85
N ASP A 205 -18.28 8.02 -6.49
CA ASP A 205 -18.19 8.96 -5.37
C ASP A 205 -19.04 10.20 -5.62
N TRP A 206 -18.98 10.76 -6.83
CA TRP A 206 -19.81 11.90 -7.22
C TRP A 206 -21.31 11.55 -7.17
N HIS A 207 -21.69 10.37 -7.67
CA HIS A 207 -23.08 9.90 -7.59
C HIS A 207 -23.57 9.81 -6.14
N GLN A 208 -22.76 9.28 -5.22
CA GLN A 208 -23.10 9.21 -3.80
C GLN A 208 -23.25 10.59 -3.16
N GLN A 209 -22.40 11.55 -3.53
CA GLN A 209 -22.49 12.93 -3.04
C GLN A 209 -23.80 13.60 -3.49
N GLN A 210 -24.19 13.44 -4.76
CA GLN A 210 -25.47 13.97 -5.27
C GLN A 210 -26.67 13.36 -4.51
N MET A 211 -26.67 12.04 -4.31
CA MET A 211 -27.74 11.35 -3.57
C MET A 211 -27.85 11.77 -2.10
N ASN A 212 -26.75 12.22 -1.49
CA ASN A 212 -26.72 12.71 -0.11
C ASN A 212 -27.03 14.21 0.01
N GLY A 213 -26.77 15.00 -1.04
CA GLY A 213 -27.10 16.43 -1.11
C GLY A 213 -28.56 16.72 -1.48
N GLU A 214 -29.28 15.74 -2.03
CA GLU A 214 -30.73 15.80 -2.31
C GLU A 214 -31.62 15.44 -1.09
N ARG A 215 -31.04 15.28 0.11
CA ARG A 215 -31.78 15.10 1.38
C ARG A 215 -31.72 16.35 2.25
#